data_AF-A0A133VP91-F1
#
_entry.id   AF-A0A133VP91-F1
#
_cell.length_a   1.000
_cell.length_b   1.000
_cell.length_c   1.000
_cell.angle_alpha   90.00
_cell.angle_beta   90.00
_cell.angle_gamma   90.00
#
_symmetry.space_group_name_H-M   'P 1'
#
loop_
_entity.id
_entity.type
_entity.pdbx_description
1 polymer ?
#
loop_
_entity_poly.entity_id
_entity_poly.type
_entity_poly.pdbx_seq_one_letter_code
_entity_poly.pdbx_strand_id
1 'polypeptide(L)'
;MDIFGSEGCMSVDTTTSLPLQIYTGKEASIPDLLRTPRFWIADEVDHFLKCILHNQEHMCTAEEGKKVLEIALGARESAEKHEKVVFD
;
A
#
# COMPACT_ATOMS: atom_id res chain seq x y z
N MET A 1 0.25 -4.93 -7.09
CA MET A 1 -0.20 -6.03 -6.21
C MET A 1 -1.00 -6.98 -7.06
N ASP A 2 -0.65 -8.26 -7.04
CA ASP A 2 -1.36 -9.30 -7.78
C ASP A 2 -1.97 -10.31 -6.81
N ILE A 3 -3.23 -10.68 -7.04
CA ILE A 3 -3.96 -11.66 -6.25
C ILE A 3 -4.44 -12.76 -7.20
N PHE A 4 -4.05 -14.00 -6.95
CA PHE A 4 -4.43 -15.16 -7.74
C PHE A 4 -5.35 -16.07 -6.91
N GLY A 5 -6.58 -16.25 -7.38
CA GLY A 5 -7.58 -17.14 -6.80
C GLY A 5 -7.80 -18.39 -7.66
N SER A 6 -8.60 -19.33 -7.15
CA SER A 6 -8.91 -20.58 -7.86
C SER A 6 -9.68 -20.40 -9.16
N GLU A 7 -10.40 -19.28 -9.31
CA GLU A 7 -11.30 -19.00 -10.44
C GLU A 7 -10.84 -17.80 -11.29
N GLY A 8 -9.72 -17.15 -10.94
CA GLY A 8 -9.23 -15.99 -11.68
C GLY A 8 -8.16 -15.20 -10.92
N CYS A 9 -7.75 -14.08 -11.49
CA CYS A 9 -6.76 -13.19 -10.89
C CYS A 9 -7.18 -11.72 -10.98
N MET A 10 -6.67 -10.92 -10.04
CA MET A 10 -6.78 -9.47 -10.01
C MET A 10 -5.38 -8.87 -9.93
N SER A 11 -5.11 -7.85 -10.75
CA SER A 11 -3.89 -7.05 -10.69
C SER A 11 -4.25 -5.60 -10.40
N VAL A 12 -3.56 -5.01 -9.43
CA VAL A 12 -3.70 -3.61 -9.04
C VAL A 12 -2.34 -2.94 -9.17
N ASP A 13 -2.18 -2.10 -10.18
CA ASP A 13 -1.00 -1.25 -10.35
C ASP A 13 -1.36 0.21 -10.02
N THR A 14 -0.67 0.76 -9.02
CA THR A 14 -0.86 2.13 -8.54
C THR A 14 0.37 2.99 -8.83
N THR A 15 1.42 2.43 -9.45
CA THR A 15 2.66 3.15 -9.80
C THR A 15 2.43 4.13 -10.93
N THR A 16 1.48 3.82 -11.81
CA THR A 16 1.12 4.59 -13.00
C THR A 16 -0.07 5.53 -12.77
N SER A 17 -0.38 5.90 -11.51
CA SER A 17 -1.49 6.80 -11.09
C SER A 17 -1.46 8.20 -11.74
N LEU A 18 -1.49 8.25 -13.06
CA LEU A 18 -1.11 9.35 -13.92
C LEU A 18 -2.22 9.45 -14.96
N PRO A 19 -3.04 10.50 -14.92
CA PRO A 19 -4.09 10.68 -15.91
C PRO A 19 -3.53 11.03 -17.30
N LEU A 20 -2.22 11.29 -17.44
CA LEU A 20 -1.62 11.75 -18.68
C LEU A 20 -0.14 11.35 -18.81
N GLN A 21 0.20 10.72 -19.93
CA GLN A 21 1.56 10.47 -20.38
C GLN A 21 1.78 11.22 -21.69
N ILE A 22 2.85 12.02 -21.77
CA ILE A 22 3.13 12.87 -22.94
C ILE A 22 4.25 12.20 -23.75
N TYR A 23 3.97 11.91 -25.01
CA TYR A 23 4.95 11.40 -25.96
C TYR A 23 5.31 12.48 -26.97
N THR A 24 6.60 12.75 -27.11
CA THR A 24 7.15 13.63 -28.15
C THR A 24 8.11 12.82 -29.03
N GLY A 25 8.54 13.38 -30.17
CA GLY A 25 9.55 12.73 -31.02
C GLY A 25 10.94 12.56 -30.39
N LYS A 26 11.15 13.04 -29.16
CA LYS A 26 12.45 13.00 -28.45
C LYS A 26 12.41 12.28 -27.12
N GLU A 27 11.26 12.28 -26.43
CA GLU A 27 11.11 11.69 -25.11
C GLU A 27 9.65 11.35 -24.78
N ALA A 28 9.49 10.42 -23.85
CA ALA A 28 8.26 10.24 -23.10
C ALA A 28 8.45 10.91 -21.73
N SER A 29 7.51 11.76 -21.33
CA SER A 29 7.53 12.42 -20.02
C SER A 29 6.22 12.22 -19.29
N ILE A 30 6.34 12.17 -17.96
CA ILE A 30 5.24 12.08 -17.02
C ILE A 30 5.23 13.39 -16.25
N PRO A 31 4.30 14.32 -16.55
CA PRO A 31 4.22 15.58 -15.82
C PRO A 31 3.83 15.31 -14.36
N ASP A 32 4.52 15.96 -13.43
CA ASP A 32 4.32 15.85 -11.98
C ASP A 32 3.04 16.58 -11.53
N LEU A 33 1.90 16.19 -12.09
CA LEU A 33 0.62 16.84 -11.80
C LEU A 33 -0.10 16.15 -10.65
N LEU A 34 0.16 14.86 -10.41
CA LEU A 34 -0.48 14.06 -9.36
C LEU A 34 0.43 12.88 -8.93
N ARG A 35 1.71 13.13 -8.62
CA ARG A 35 2.51 12.09 -7.96
C ARG A 35 1.85 11.76 -6.62
N THR A 36 1.49 10.49 -6.44
CA THR A 36 0.81 9.91 -5.27
C THR A 36 -0.66 10.31 -5.16
N PRO A 37 -1.56 9.40 -4.76
CA PRO A 37 -2.98 9.67 -4.65
C PRO A 37 -3.18 10.65 -3.50
N ARG A 38 -3.22 11.94 -3.83
CA ARG A 38 -3.46 13.04 -2.88
C ARG A 38 -4.74 12.80 -2.05
N PHE A 39 -5.64 11.98 -2.57
CA PHE A 39 -6.86 11.58 -1.88
C PHE A 39 -6.64 10.49 -0.83
N TRP A 40 -5.69 9.54 -0.95
CA TRP A 40 -5.62 8.45 0.05
C TRP A 40 -5.17 8.92 1.43
N ILE A 41 -4.19 9.84 1.50
CA ILE A 41 -3.79 10.43 2.78
C ILE A 41 -4.94 11.29 3.34
N ALA A 42 -5.64 12.03 2.49
CA ALA A 42 -6.79 12.83 2.91
C ALA A 42 -7.94 11.94 3.42
N ASP A 43 -8.22 10.83 2.74
CA ASP A 43 -9.24 9.84 3.10
C ASP A 43 -8.87 9.11 4.40
N GLU A 44 -7.60 8.78 4.59
CA GLU A 44 -7.09 8.19 5.83
C GLU A 44 -7.26 9.14 7.02
N VAL A 45 -6.88 10.42 6.86
CA VAL A 45 -7.05 11.44 7.90
C VAL A 45 -8.53 11.69 8.18
N ASP A 46 -9.38 11.77 7.15
CA ASP A 46 -10.83 11.92 7.30
C ASP A 46 -11.45 10.72 8.03
N HIS A 47 -11.03 9.49 7.71
CA HIS A 47 -11.47 8.29 8.42
C HIS A 47 -11.05 8.31 9.90
N PHE A 48 -9.81 8.70 10.18
CA PHE A 48 -9.33 8.86 11.55
C PHE A 48 -10.17 9.87 12.34
N LEU A 49 -10.46 11.03 11.75
CA LEU A 49 -11.32 12.05 12.37
C LEU A 49 -12.73 11.52 12.62
N LYS A 50 -13.31 10.78 11.66
CA LYS A 50 -14.63 10.14 11.83
C LYS A 50 -14.64 9.14 12.98
N CYS A 51 -13.59 8.33 13.13
CA CYS A 51 -13.47 7.41 14.26
C CYS A 51 -13.50 8.15 15.60
N ILE A 52 -12.80 9.28 15.72
CA ILE A 52 -12.82 10.11 16.94
C ILE A 52 -14.19 10.76 17.15
N LEU A 53 -14.71 11.45 16.15
CA LEU A 53 -15.90 12.30 16.27
C LEU A 53 -17.19 11.49 16.43
N HIS A 54 -17.24 10.29 15.84
CA HIS A 54 -18.44 9.46 15.81
C HIS A 54 -18.30 8.16 16.60
N ASN A 55 -17.18 7.95 17.29
CA ASN A 55 -16.87 6.70 17.99
C ASN A 55 -17.02 5.48 17.06
N GLN A 56 -16.62 5.64 15.80
CA GLN A 56 -16.62 4.57 14.82
C GLN A 56 -15.42 3.65 15.08
N GLU A 57 -15.62 2.35 14.90
CA GLU A 57 -14.54 1.38 14.96
C GLU A 57 -13.54 1.62 13.81
N HIS A 58 -12.25 1.68 14.16
CA HIS A 58 -11.18 1.85 13.20
C HIS A 58 -11.05 0.61 12.32
N MET A 59 -10.83 0.81 11.01
CA MET A 59 -10.66 -0.30 10.07
C MET A 59 -9.40 -1.12 10.35
N CYS A 60 -8.31 -0.45 10.74
CA CYS A 60 -7.05 -1.07 11.12
C CYS A 60 -6.80 -0.87 12.61
N THR A 61 -6.46 -1.95 13.30
CA THR A 61 -6.22 -2.01 14.74
C THR A 61 -4.72 -1.90 15.06
N ALA A 62 -4.39 -1.55 16.30
CA ALA A 62 -3.01 -1.55 16.78
C ALA A 62 -2.35 -2.95 16.71
N GLU A 63 -3.13 -4.02 16.94
CA GLU A 63 -2.63 -5.40 16.88
C GLU A 63 -2.26 -5.82 15.45
N GLU A 64 -2.98 -5.35 14.43
CA GLU A 64 -2.59 -5.56 13.04
C GLU A 64 -1.27 -4.84 12.73
N GLY A 65 -1.09 -3.61 13.24
CA GLY A 65 0.17 -2.88 13.14
C GLY A 65 1.34 -3.64 13.77
N LYS A 66 1.13 -4.23 14.94
CA LYS A 66 2.13 -5.09 15.61
C LYS A 66 2.49 -6.31 14.77
N LYS A 67 1.49 -7.04 14.24
CA LYS A 67 1.73 -8.23 13.40
C LYS A 67 2.50 -7.90 12.12
N VAL A 68 2.19 -6.78 11.48
CA VAL A 68 2.92 -6.32 10.28
C VAL A 68 4.38 -6.04 10.61
N LEU A 69 4.66 -5.42 11.77
CA LEU A 69 6.03 -5.20 12.22
C LEU A 69 6.78 -6.52 12.48
N GLU A 70 6.14 -7.50 13.11
CA GLU A 70 6.71 -8.83 13.34
C GLU A 70 7.09 -9.51 12.01
N ILE A 71 6.19 -9.47 11.02
CA ILE A 71 6.44 -10.00 9.67
C ILE A 71 7.64 -9.30 9.03
N ALA A 72 7.71 -7.96 9.09
CA ALA A 72 8.79 -7.19 8.51
C ALA A 72 10.15 -7.51 9.17
N LEU A 73 10.17 -7.67 10.50
CA LEU A 73 11.38 -8.04 11.24
C LEU A 73 11.82 -9.47 10.93
N GLY A 74 10.90 -10.43 10.83
CA GLY A 74 11.26 -11.80 10.45
C GLY A 74 11.74 -11.91 9.00
N ALA A 75 11.22 -11.08 8.07
CA ALA A 75 11.76 -11.00 6.72
C ALA A 75 13.22 -10.49 6.71
N ARG A 76 13.52 -9.46 7.52
CA ARG A 76 14.90 -8.99 7.72
C ARG A 76 15.80 -10.09 8.28
N GLU A 77 15.36 -10.75 9.34
CA GLU A 77 16.11 -11.84 9.98
C GLU A 77 16.36 -13.01 9.00
N SER A 78 15.37 -13.38 8.21
CA SER A 78 15.50 -14.40 7.18
C SER A 78 16.58 -14.03 6.15
N ALA A 79 16.62 -12.77 5.73
CA ALA A 79 17.64 -12.27 4.80
C ALA A 79 19.05 -12.29 5.41
N GLU A 80 19.19 -11.99 6.70
CA GLU A 80 20.47 -12.00 7.42
C GLU A 80 20.99 -13.43 7.65
N LYS A 81 20.10 -14.39 7.94
CA LYS A 81 20.46 -15.77 8.28
C LYS A 81 20.47 -16.72 7.09
N HIS A 82 19.85 -16.32 5.97
CA HIS A 82 19.56 -17.21 4.82
C HIS A 82 18.70 -18.42 5.19
N GLU A 83 17.83 -18.27 6.20
CA GLU A 83 16.98 -19.34 6.72
C GLU A 83 15.52 -18.88 6.78
N LYS A 84 14.59 -19.84 6.77
CA LYS A 84 13.16 -19.55 6.95
C LYS A 84 12.87 -19.19 8.40
N VAL A 85 12.27 -18.03 8.64
CA VAL A 85 11.70 -17.64 9.94
C VAL A 85 10.24 -18.11 10.01
N VAL A 86 9.84 -18.65 11.16
CA VAL A 86 8.47 -19.12 11.44
C VAL A 86 7.93 -18.31 12.60
N PHE A 87 6.70 -17.81 12.45
CA PHE A 87 5.97 -17.09 13.49
C PHE A 87 4.96 -18.05 14.13
N ASP A 88 4.76 -17.92 15.44
CA ASP A 88 3.74 -18.66 16.21
C ASP A 88 2.38 -17.97 16.17
#